data_AF-A0A8C9G785-F1
#
_entry.id   AF-A0A8C9G785-F1
#
_cell.length_a   1.000
_cell.length_b   1.000
_cell.length_c   1.000
_cell.angle_alpha   90.00
_cell.angle_beta   90.00
_cell.angle_gamma   90.00
#
_symmetry.space_group_name_H-M   'P 1'
#
loop_
_entity.id
_entity.type
_entity.pdbx_description
1 polymer ?
#
loop_
_entity_poly.entity_id
_entity_poly.type
_entity_poly.pdbx_seq_one_letter_code
_entity_poly.pdbx_strand_id
1 'polypeptide(L)'
;MTASERRVLQATAHAQARIGCPIIIHPGRHSDAPFQIVRILQEAGADASKTVMSHLDRSLNTAESCVSESYAFCFCRIRMLIDEGYEDRILMAHDVHTKNRLMKYGGHGYSHILQNIVPKMLIRGISQDQIDKILIENPKRWLTFK
;
A
#
# COMPACT_ATOMS: atom_id res chain seq x y z
N MET A 1 11.30 -16.79 -3.76
CA MET A 1 10.39 -17.21 -2.69
C MET A 1 10.79 -18.57 -2.19
N THR A 2 11.05 -18.69 -0.90
CA THR A 2 11.45 -19.95 -0.25
C THR A 2 10.26 -20.86 -0.02
N ALA A 3 10.52 -22.14 0.26
CA ALA A 3 9.47 -23.09 0.64
C ALA A 3 8.73 -22.67 1.93
N SER A 4 9.46 -22.05 2.88
CA SER A 4 8.88 -21.54 4.12
C SER A 4 7.94 -20.38 3.86
N GLU A 5 8.37 -19.38 3.08
CA GLU A 5 7.53 -18.24 2.68
C GLU A 5 6.25 -18.69 1.97
N ARG A 6 6.37 -19.64 1.03
CA ARG A 6 5.19 -20.23 0.36
C ARG A 6 4.22 -20.87 1.34
N ARG A 7 4.72 -21.65 2.30
CA ARG A 7 3.88 -22.30 3.32
C ARG A 7 3.17 -21.27 4.19
N VAL A 8 3.84 -20.18 4.57
CA VAL A 8 3.24 -19.08 5.33
C VAL A 8 2.13 -18.38 4.54
N LEU A 9 2.31 -18.14 3.23
CA LEU A 9 1.27 -17.56 2.39
C LEU A 9 0.02 -18.46 2.32
N GLN A 10 0.21 -19.76 2.11
CA GLN A 10 -0.90 -20.72 2.08
C GLN A 10 -1.65 -20.77 3.43
N ALA A 11 -0.92 -20.81 4.55
CA ALA A 11 -1.52 -20.77 5.88
C ALA A 11 -2.30 -19.46 6.13
N THR A 12 -1.74 -18.34 5.69
CA THR A 12 -2.40 -17.02 5.75
C THR A 12 -3.71 -17.01 4.96
N ALA A 13 -3.70 -17.55 3.74
CA ALA A 13 -4.91 -17.66 2.91
C ALA A 13 -6.00 -18.51 3.57
N HIS A 14 -5.64 -19.67 4.13
CA HIS A 14 -6.59 -20.52 4.84
C HIS A 14 -7.15 -19.86 6.11
N ALA A 15 -6.32 -19.11 6.85
CA ALA A 15 -6.81 -18.33 7.98
C ALA A 15 -7.84 -17.30 7.49
N GLN A 16 -7.48 -16.51 6.48
CA GLN A 16 -8.35 -15.49 5.91
C GLN A 16 -9.70 -16.05 5.42
N ALA A 17 -9.68 -17.17 4.70
CA ALA A 17 -10.88 -17.82 4.19
C ALA A 17 -11.84 -18.26 5.32
N ARG A 18 -11.32 -18.57 6.50
CA ARG A 18 -12.11 -19.03 7.66
C ARG A 18 -12.67 -17.89 8.50
N ILE A 19 -11.90 -16.82 8.70
CA ILE A 19 -12.26 -15.75 9.66
C ILE A 19 -12.56 -14.40 9.00
N GLY A 20 -12.39 -14.28 7.68
CA GLY A 20 -12.67 -13.05 6.93
C GLY A 20 -11.70 -11.91 7.25
N CYS A 21 -10.53 -12.19 7.84
CA CYS A 21 -9.59 -11.15 8.24
C CYS A 21 -8.96 -10.45 7.02
N PRO A 22 -8.48 -9.21 7.15
CA PRO A 22 -7.66 -8.58 6.12
C PRO A 22 -6.25 -9.18 6.08
N ILE A 23 -5.68 -9.34 4.89
CA ILE A 23 -4.26 -9.71 4.70
C ILE A 23 -3.46 -8.48 4.29
N ILE A 24 -2.28 -8.30 4.88
CA ILE A 24 -1.24 -7.39 4.39
C ILE A 24 0.04 -8.18 4.12
N ILE A 25 0.64 -7.99 2.95
CA ILE A 25 1.87 -8.70 2.56
C ILE A 25 3.02 -7.72 2.38
N HIS A 26 4.19 -8.08 2.91
CA HIS A 26 5.47 -7.46 2.56
C HIS A 26 6.12 -8.25 1.41
N PRO A 27 6.08 -7.78 0.15
CA PRO A 27 6.70 -8.49 -0.95
C PRO A 27 8.23 -8.36 -0.92
N GLY A 28 8.90 -9.35 -1.49
CA GLY A 28 10.32 -9.21 -1.86
C GLY A 28 10.53 -8.12 -2.92
N ARG A 29 11.80 -7.75 -3.17
CA ARG A 29 12.14 -6.63 -4.08
C ARG A 29 12.00 -6.95 -5.57
N HIS A 30 11.80 -8.21 -5.93
CA HIS A 30 11.65 -8.61 -7.33
C HIS A 30 10.32 -8.11 -7.89
N SER A 31 10.32 -7.59 -9.13
CA SER A 31 9.11 -7.05 -9.81
C SER A 31 7.96 -8.05 -9.85
N ASP A 32 8.28 -9.33 -10.01
CA ASP A 32 7.28 -10.39 -10.14
C ASP A 32 6.72 -10.87 -8.80
N ALA A 33 7.32 -10.47 -7.67
CA ALA A 33 6.94 -10.98 -6.36
C ALA A 33 5.47 -10.70 -6.00
N PRO A 34 4.91 -9.48 -6.19
CA PRO A 34 3.50 -9.23 -5.93
C PRO A 34 2.56 -10.15 -6.71
N PHE A 35 2.82 -10.38 -7.99
CA PHE A 35 1.99 -11.24 -8.85
C PHE A 35 2.05 -12.71 -8.42
N GLN A 36 3.24 -13.21 -8.11
CA GLN A 36 3.41 -14.58 -7.59
C GLN A 36 2.70 -14.78 -6.25
N ILE A 37 2.77 -13.79 -5.36
CA ILE A 37 2.14 -13.84 -4.04
C ILE A 37 0.62 -13.87 -4.17
N VAL A 38 0.04 -12.95 -4.95
CA VAL A 38 -1.41 -12.88 -5.16
C VAL A 38 -1.93 -14.19 -5.73
N ARG A 39 -1.23 -14.77 -6.71
CA ARG A 39 -1.57 -16.07 -7.28
C ARG A 39 -1.61 -17.17 -6.22
N ILE A 40 -0.58 -17.28 -5.37
CA ILE A 40 -0.54 -18.31 -4.30
C ILE A 40 -1.67 -18.13 -3.30
N LEU A 41 -1.95 -16.88 -2.90
CA LEU A 41 -3.02 -16.57 -1.97
C LEU A 41 -4.38 -16.98 -2.55
N GLN A 42 -4.67 -16.59 -3.81
CA GLN A 42 -5.91 -16.94 -4.48
C GLN A 42 -6.07 -18.44 -4.70
N GLU A 43 -5.01 -19.14 -5.15
CA GLU A 43 -5.01 -20.60 -5.30
C GLU A 43 -5.28 -21.32 -3.97
N ALA A 44 -4.90 -20.73 -2.83
CA ALA A 44 -5.17 -21.26 -1.49
C ALA A 44 -6.52 -20.79 -0.89
N GLY A 45 -7.32 -20.02 -1.64
CA GLY A 45 -8.67 -19.60 -1.27
C GLY A 45 -8.79 -18.23 -0.61
N ALA A 46 -7.75 -17.40 -0.67
CA ALA A 46 -7.81 -16.02 -0.17
C ALA A 46 -8.69 -15.11 -1.02
N ASP A 47 -9.39 -14.18 -0.37
CA ASP A 47 -10.08 -13.06 -1.01
C ASP A 47 -9.08 -11.93 -1.31
N ALA A 48 -8.79 -11.75 -2.60
CA ALA A 48 -7.92 -10.69 -3.09
C ALA A 48 -8.49 -9.29 -2.78
N SER A 49 -9.81 -9.12 -2.67
CA SER A 49 -10.42 -7.84 -2.33
C SER A 49 -10.15 -7.40 -0.88
N LYS A 50 -9.71 -8.33 -0.04
CA LYS A 50 -9.30 -8.14 1.36
C LYS A 50 -7.78 -8.27 1.57
N THR A 51 -7.01 -8.27 0.48
CA THR A 51 -5.54 -8.41 0.51
C THR A 51 -4.88 -7.12 0.04
N VAL A 52 -3.90 -6.65 0.80
CA VAL A 52 -3.09 -5.45 0.50
C VAL A 52 -1.64 -5.84 0.30
N MET A 53 -1.02 -5.27 -0.72
CA MET A 53 0.42 -5.37 -0.96
C MET A 53 1.12 -4.12 -0.43
N SER A 54 1.99 -4.29 0.55
CA SER A 54 2.81 -3.20 1.08
C SER A 54 3.94 -2.83 0.13
N HIS A 55 4.44 -1.60 0.28
CA HIS A 55 5.67 -1.13 -0.35
C HIS A 55 5.68 -1.07 -1.89
N LEU A 56 4.51 -0.90 -2.50
CA LEU A 56 4.40 -0.75 -3.95
C LEU A 56 5.01 0.56 -4.47
N ASP A 57 5.28 1.54 -3.61
CA ASP A 57 6.04 2.75 -3.91
C ASP A 57 7.43 2.44 -4.50
N ARG A 58 8.01 1.29 -4.13
CA ARG A 58 9.33 0.82 -4.56
C ARG A 58 9.32 -0.04 -5.83
N SER A 59 8.20 -0.65 -6.19
CA SER A 59 8.17 -1.81 -7.11
C SER A 59 7.48 -1.57 -8.45
N LEU A 60 6.57 -0.60 -8.55
CA LEU A 60 5.99 -0.24 -9.84
C LEU A 60 7.07 0.53 -10.64
N ASN A 61 7.29 0.30 -11.92
CA ASN A 61 8.14 1.20 -12.72
C ASN A 61 7.22 1.88 -13.71
N THR A 62 7.08 3.20 -13.61
CA THR A 62 6.34 4.00 -14.58
C THR A 62 7.34 4.83 -15.36
N ALA A 63 7.13 4.89 -16.68
CA ALA A 63 7.95 5.64 -17.61
C ALA A 63 8.08 7.12 -17.22
N GLU A 64 9.20 7.70 -17.61
CA GLU A 64 9.70 9.05 -17.38
C GLU A 64 8.62 10.14 -17.47
N SER A 65 8.38 10.89 -16.38
CA SER A 65 7.92 12.29 -16.48
C SER A 65 7.97 13.11 -15.18
N CYS A 66 8.23 12.54 -14.01
CA CYS A 66 8.32 13.32 -12.76
C CYS A 66 9.71 13.20 -12.10
N VAL A 67 10.68 13.98 -12.59
CA VAL A 67 11.96 14.28 -11.91
C VAL A 67 11.80 15.61 -11.17
N SER A 68 11.90 15.69 -9.84
CA SER A 68 13.19 15.97 -9.15
C SER A 68 13.15 15.75 -7.62
N GLU A 69 12.03 15.24 -7.05
CA GLU A 69 11.88 14.99 -5.60
C GLU A 69 11.26 13.61 -5.33
N SER A 70 11.74 12.90 -4.30
CA SER A 70 11.28 11.54 -3.93
C SER A 70 9.74 11.44 -3.78
N TYR A 71 9.10 12.49 -3.25
CA TYR A 71 7.64 12.53 -3.10
C TYR A 71 6.90 12.77 -4.42
N ALA A 72 7.50 13.47 -5.38
CA ALA A 72 6.88 13.74 -6.68
C ALA A 72 6.59 12.43 -7.43
N PHE A 73 7.49 11.46 -7.32
CA PHE A 73 7.31 10.15 -7.92
C PHE A 73 6.14 9.36 -7.28
N CYS A 74 6.00 9.40 -5.96
CA CYS A 74 4.87 8.79 -5.26
C CYS A 74 3.53 9.42 -5.70
N PHE A 75 3.47 10.74 -5.81
CA PHE A 75 2.28 11.45 -6.26
C PHE A 75 1.90 11.14 -7.70
N CYS A 76 2.87 11.09 -8.62
CA CYS A 76 2.58 10.79 -10.02
C CYS A 76 2.01 9.37 -10.18
N ARG A 77 2.44 8.40 -9.37
CA ARG A 77 1.84 7.05 -9.35
C ARG A 77 0.44 7.03 -8.78
N ILE A 78 0.21 7.69 -7.64
CA ILE A 78 -1.12 7.78 -7.06
C ILE A 78 -2.08 8.42 -8.06
N ARG A 79 -1.63 9.49 -8.73
CA ARG A 79 -2.42 10.17 -9.76
C ARG A 79 -2.72 9.26 -10.94
N MET A 80 -1.74 8.54 -11.47
CA MET A 80 -1.94 7.57 -12.55
C MET A 80 -2.96 6.49 -12.17
N LEU A 81 -2.85 5.90 -10.98
CA LEU A 81 -3.80 4.89 -10.50
C LEU A 81 -5.21 5.48 -10.33
N ILE A 82 -5.32 6.72 -9.87
CA ILE A 82 -6.60 7.45 -9.80
C ILE A 82 -7.19 7.65 -11.20
N ASP A 83 -6.38 8.11 -12.16
CA ASP A 83 -6.81 8.38 -13.53
C ASP A 83 -7.24 7.10 -14.27
N GLU A 84 -6.64 5.96 -13.92
CA GLU A 84 -7.05 4.63 -14.39
C GLU A 84 -8.29 4.06 -13.64
N GLY A 85 -8.84 4.77 -12.65
CA GLY A 85 -10.04 4.37 -11.92
C GLY A 85 -9.80 3.44 -10.73
N TYR A 86 -8.55 3.31 -10.25
CA TYR A 86 -8.18 2.44 -9.12
C TYR A 86 -8.14 3.16 -7.77
N GLU A 87 -8.71 4.36 -7.65
CA GLU A 87 -8.67 5.17 -6.42
C GLU A 87 -9.19 4.44 -5.17
N ASP A 88 -10.14 3.53 -5.33
CA ASP A 88 -10.72 2.69 -4.27
C ASP A 88 -9.80 1.53 -3.79
N ARG A 89 -8.61 1.39 -4.38
CA ARG A 89 -7.63 0.33 -4.06
C ARG A 89 -6.32 0.86 -3.49
N ILE A 90 -6.23 2.17 -3.25
CA ILE A 90 -5.01 2.84 -2.78
C ILE A 90 -5.07 3.03 -1.27
N LEU A 91 -3.97 2.70 -0.58
CA LEU A 91 -3.75 2.96 0.84
C LEU A 91 -2.41 3.68 1.02
N MET A 92 -2.24 4.38 2.15
CA MET A 92 -1.00 5.08 2.46
C MET A 92 -0.59 4.86 3.92
N ALA A 93 0.72 4.66 4.15
CA ALA A 93 1.31 4.53 5.47
C ALA A 93 2.78 4.97 5.47
N HIS A 94 3.34 5.25 6.64
CA HIS A 94 4.72 5.76 6.79
C HIS A 94 5.79 4.66 6.84
N ASP A 95 5.42 3.45 7.25
CA ASP A 95 6.35 2.37 7.60
C ASP A 95 7.45 2.80 8.61
N VAL A 96 7.03 3.41 9.72
CA VAL A 96 7.94 3.77 10.81
C VAL A 96 8.38 2.49 11.54
N HIS A 97 9.59 2.01 11.23
CA HIS A 97 10.16 0.79 11.82
C HIS A 97 11.47 1.01 12.61
N THR A 98 11.97 2.25 12.71
CA THR A 98 13.20 2.61 13.44
C THR A 98 13.02 3.86 14.30
N LYS A 99 13.77 3.95 15.42
CA LYS A 99 13.67 5.07 16.38
C LYS A 99 13.95 6.43 15.73
N ASN A 100 14.96 6.51 14.87
CA ASN A 100 15.35 7.75 14.17
C ASN A 100 14.25 8.31 13.24
N ARG A 101 13.20 7.54 12.90
CA ARG A 101 12.06 8.03 12.13
C ARG A 101 11.02 8.77 12.99
N LEU A 102 11.12 8.71 14.31
CA LEU A 102 10.24 9.43 15.24
C LEU A 102 10.71 10.88 15.46
N MET A 103 9.78 11.81 15.69
CA MET A 103 10.08 13.24 15.94
C MET A 103 11.06 13.45 17.08
N LYS A 104 10.96 12.65 18.16
CA LYS A 104 11.87 12.70 19.32
C LYS A 104 13.35 12.53 18.92
N TYR A 105 13.63 11.83 17.83
CA TYR A 105 14.97 11.53 17.33
C TYR A 105 15.29 12.25 16.01
N GLY A 106 14.55 13.32 15.68
CA GLY A 106 14.76 14.12 14.48
C GLY A 106 14.10 13.59 13.20
N GLY A 107 13.31 12.51 13.30
CA GLY A 107 12.56 11.98 12.16
C GLY A 107 11.22 12.67 11.92
N HIS A 108 10.54 12.31 10.84
CA HIS A 108 9.27 12.93 10.45
C HIS A 108 8.07 12.60 11.37
N GLY A 109 8.09 11.43 12.03
CA GLY A 109 6.99 10.95 12.86
C GLY A 109 5.68 10.67 12.12
N TYR A 110 4.64 10.36 12.89
CA TYR A 110 3.34 9.92 12.36
C TYR A 110 2.47 11.06 11.80
N SER A 111 2.73 12.33 12.17
CA SER A 111 1.98 13.47 11.64
C SER A 111 2.39 13.84 10.21
N HIS A 112 3.49 13.26 9.69
CA HIS A 112 4.09 13.68 8.42
C HIS A 112 3.13 13.65 7.22
N ILE A 113 2.36 12.56 7.07
CA ILE A 113 1.39 12.43 5.99
C ILE A 113 0.40 13.60 6.02
N LEU A 114 -0.21 13.85 7.17
CA LEU A 114 -1.24 14.88 7.31
C LEU A 114 -0.66 16.30 7.16
N GLN A 115 0.50 16.57 7.76
CA GLN A 115 1.06 17.92 7.81
C GLN A 115 1.84 18.31 6.54
N ASN A 116 2.36 17.34 5.79
CA ASN A 116 3.30 17.62 4.69
C ASN A 116 2.89 16.98 3.37
N ILE A 117 2.31 15.76 3.40
CA ILE A 117 2.00 15.00 2.19
C ILE A 117 0.63 15.42 1.64
N VAL A 118 -0.40 15.47 2.50
CA VAL A 118 -1.76 15.89 2.11
C VAL A 118 -1.79 17.29 1.45
N PRO A 119 -1.15 18.34 2.01
CA PRO A 119 -1.10 19.64 1.34
C PRO A 119 -0.45 19.57 -0.05
N LYS A 120 0.60 18.76 -0.22
CA LYS A 120 1.29 18.58 -1.51
C LYS A 120 0.46 17.79 -2.52
N MET A 121 -0.39 16.86 -2.08
CA MET A 121 -1.34 16.14 -2.92
C MET A 121 -2.42 17.08 -3.46
N LEU A 122 -2.98 17.93 -2.59
CA LEU A 122 -3.96 18.95 -2.96
C LEU A 122 -3.41 19.94 -3.99
N ILE A 123 -2.20 20.48 -3.76
CA ILE A 123 -1.52 21.39 -4.70
C ILE A 123 -1.31 20.73 -6.07
N ARG A 124 -1.16 19.40 -6.12
CA ARG A 124 -0.96 18.62 -7.35
C ARG A 124 -2.27 18.14 -7.98
N GLY A 125 -3.42 18.62 -7.50
CA GLY A 125 -4.73 18.36 -8.11
C GLY A 125 -5.35 17.02 -7.73
N ILE A 126 -4.86 16.33 -6.70
CA ILE A 126 -5.60 15.22 -6.10
C ILE A 126 -6.67 15.82 -5.18
N SER A 127 -7.95 15.50 -5.42
CA SER A 127 -9.06 16.13 -4.69
C SER A 127 -9.12 15.69 -3.22
N GLN A 128 -9.81 16.47 -2.39
CA GLN A 128 -10.02 16.09 -0.99
C GLN A 128 -10.77 14.75 -0.89
N ASP A 129 -11.79 14.52 -1.71
CA ASP A 129 -12.53 13.25 -1.74
C ASP A 129 -11.62 12.05 -2.06
N GLN A 130 -10.67 12.21 -2.98
CA GLN A 130 -9.69 11.18 -3.31
C GLN A 130 -8.73 10.92 -2.15
N ILE A 131 -8.29 11.97 -1.45
CA ILE A 131 -7.45 11.86 -0.26
C ILE A 131 -8.22 11.16 0.87
N ASP A 132 -9.48 11.50 1.07
CA ASP A 132 -10.35 10.88 2.08
C ASP A 132 -10.61 9.41 1.76
N LYS A 133 -10.75 9.04 0.48
CA LYS A 133 -10.74 7.62 0.08
C LYS A 133 -9.46 6.93 0.54
N ILE A 134 -8.29 7.49 0.24
CA ILE A 134 -6.99 6.87 0.56
C ILE A 134 -6.75 6.76 2.08
N LEU A 135 -7.12 7.78 2.85
CA LEU A 135 -6.78 7.89 4.27
C LEU A 135 -7.88 7.43 5.22
N ILE A 136 -9.14 7.37 4.76
CA ILE A 136 -10.31 7.09 5.62
C ILE A 136 -11.11 5.91 5.06
N GLU A 137 -11.72 6.06 3.88
CA GLU A 137 -12.72 5.08 3.41
C GLU A 137 -12.10 3.75 2.99
N ASN A 138 -10.97 3.76 2.27
CA ASN A 138 -10.29 2.53 1.85
C ASN A 138 -9.75 1.74 3.07
N PRO A 139 -9.03 2.35 4.04
CA PRO A 139 -8.61 1.64 5.26
C PRO A 139 -9.80 1.09 6.05
N LYS A 140 -10.87 1.89 6.23
CA LYS A 140 -12.10 1.49 6.92
C LYS A 140 -12.74 0.27 6.26
N ARG A 141 -12.90 0.30 4.93
CA ARG A 141 -13.46 -0.82 4.15
C ARG A 141 -12.58 -2.06 4.21
N TRP A 142 -11.26 -1.89 4.14
CA TRP A 142 -10.32 -3.00 4.15
C TRP A 142 -10.26 -3.67 5.52
N LEU A 143 -10.05 -2.91 6.60
CA LEU A 143 -9.81 -3.41 7.95
C LEU A 143 -11.05 -4.01 8.65
N THR A 144 -12.25 -3.69 8.18
CA THR A 144 -13.49 -4.22 8.77
C THR A 144 -13.69 -5.70 8.40
N PHE A 145 -13.87 -6.57 9.39
CA PHE A 145 -14.17 -7.99 9.19
C PHE A 145 -15.59 -8.17 8.65
N LYS A 146 -15.83 -9.23 7.90
CA LYS A 146 -17.18 -9.63 7.45
C LYS A 146 -17.74 -10.70 8.37
#